data_AF-A0A0V0HHL9-F1
#
_entry.id   AF-A0A0V0HHL9-F1
#
_cell.length_a   1.000
_cell.length_b   1.000
_cell.length_c   1.000
_cell.angle_alpha   90.00
_cell.angle_beta   90.00
_cell.angle_gamma   90.00
#
_symmetry.space_group_name_H-M   'P 1'
#
loop_
_entity.id
_entity.type
_entity.pdbx_description
1 polymer ?
#
loop_
_entity_poly.entity_id
_entity_poly.type
_entity_poly.pdbx_seq_one_letter_code
_entity_poly.pdbx_strand_id
1 'polypeptide(L)'
;MDKRRIYGYTELDVVVPENGILGLHADNLVIDSVTVDGEPTEFEVFPHYLALENGDRWCSVSSATSAADAAGSVYLSHLDRELLSNLLIMCKKPAEHDIERQEMHLENGVNSSAENNQNVKKVRIDYWVEKAETGIHFDGDVLHTDSQIRRARCWFPCMDDNLQCCCYDLEFTVASHLVAVSTGSLLYQVGG
;
A
#
# COMPACT_ATOMS: atom_id res chain seq x y z
N MET A 1 8.93 2.84 24.22
CA MET A 1 8.12 2.92 22.97
C MET A 1 7.14 4.09 23.06
N ASP A 2 7.63 5.29 23.38
CA ASP A 2 6.79 6.25 24.14
C ASP A 2 5.84 7.06 23.26
N LYS A 3 6.03 7.00 21.94
CA LYS A 3 5.12 7.61 20.96
C LYS A 3 4.23 6.60 20.25
N ARG A 4 4.43 5.28 20.45
CA ARG A 4 3.74 4.18 19.73
C ARG A 4 3.55 4.46 18.23
N ARG A 5 4.58 5.00 17.60
CA ARG A 5 4.61 5.32 16.16
C ARG A 5 5.66 4.47 15.47
N ILE A 6 5.31 4.01 14.27
CA ILE A 6 6.19 3.27 13.38
C ILE A 6 6.37 4.16 12.16
N TYR A 7 7.61 4.50 11.86
CA TYR A 7 7.99 5.24 10.67
C TYR A 7 8.65 4.26 9.70
N GLY A 8 8.40 4.46 8.42
CA GLY A 8 8.97 3.60 7.40
C GLY A 8 8.84 4.21 6.02
N TYR A 9 9.39 3.49 5.06
CA TYR A 9 9.16 3.76 3.66
C TYR A 9 8.98 2.44 2.92
N THR A 10 8.32 2.50 1.78
CA THR A 10 8.18 1.39 0.85
C THR A 10 8.73 1.82 -0.49
N GLU A 11 9.58 0.98 -1.10
CA GLU A 11 10.02 1.13 -2.48
C GLU A 11 9.41 0.01 -3.32
N LEU A 12 8.81 0.37 -4.46
CA LEU A 12 8.15 -0.56 -5.36
C LEU A 12 8.62 -0.31 -6.79
N ASP A 13 9.00 -1.37 -7.50
CA ASP A 13 9.12 -1.36 -8.95
C ASP A 13 7.77 -1.75 -9.55
N VAL A 14 7.14 -0.82 -10.25
CA VAL A 14 5.75 -0.97 -10.72
C VAL A 14 5.61 -0.64 -12.20
N VAL A 15 4.89 -1.48 -12.93
CA VAL A 15 4.44 -1.14 -14.28
C VAL A 15 3.30 -0.14 -14.16
N VAL A 16 3.54 1.11 -14.58
CA VAL A 16 2.53 2.16 -14.45
C VAL A 16 1.41 1.95 -15.48
N PRO A 17 0.13 1.97 -15.06
CA PRO A 17 -1.00 1.84 -15.98
C PRO A 17 -1.05 2.97 -17.01
N GLU A 18 -1.72 2.75 -18.14
CA GLU A 18 -1.78 3.72 -19.26
C GLU A 18 -2.39 5.07 -18.88
N ASN A 19 -3.28 5.09 -17.88
CA ASN A 19 -3.88 6.31 -17.36
C ASN A 19 -2.90 7.16 -16.53
N GLY A 20 -1.71 6.64 -16.20
CA GLY A 20 -0.70 7.30 -15.39
C GLY A 20 -1.01 7.33 -13.90
N ILE A 21 -2.01 6.58 -13.42
CA ILE A 21 -2.43 6.60 -12.01
C ILE A 21 -2.17 5.22 -11.41
N LEU A 22 -1.31 5.18 -10.38
CA LEU A 22 -1.07 3.98 -9.59
C LEU A 22 -1.96 4.02 -8.34
N GLY A 23 -2.81 2.99 -8.20
CA GLY A 23 -3.63 2.79 -7.01
C GLY A 23 -2.97 1.82 -6.03
N LEU A 24 -2.84 2.21 -4.77
CA LEU A 24 -2.38 1.38 -3.66
C LEU A 24 -3.35 1.45 -2.47
N HIS A 25 -3.27 0.47 -1.59
CA HIS A 25 -3.94 0.48 -0.29
C HIS A 25 -2.98 0.96 0.79
N ALA A 26 -3.41 1.91 1.61
CA ALA A 26 -2.63 2.55 2.68
C ALA A 26 -3.52 2.95 3.88
N ASP A 27 -4.29 2.00 4.39
CA ASP A 27 -5.24 2.24 5.50
C ASP A 27 -4.51 2.50 6.82
N ASN A 28 -5.00 3.45 7.63
CA ASN A 28 -4.40 3.84 8.91
C ASN A 28 -2.93 4.32 8.83
N LEU A 29 -2.48 4.69 7.63
CA LEU A 29 -1.19 5.29 7.37
C LEU A 29 -1.37 6.79 7.11
N VAL A 30 -0.42 7.58 7.57
CA VAL A 30 -0.24 8.94 7.08
C VAL A 30 0.93 8.92 6.10
N ILE A 31 0.65 9.36 4.88
CA ILE A 31 1.65 9.48 3.82
C ILE A 31 2.35 10.83 3.96
N ASP A 32 3.67 10.79 4.15
CA ASP A 32 4.52 11.98 4.29
C ASP A 32 4.91 12.54 2.92
N SER A 33 5.46 11.68 2.07
CA SER A 33 5.90 12.05 0.73
C SER A 33 5.90 10.87 -0.23
N VAL A 34 5.77 11.17 -1.52
CA VAL A 34 5.88 10.20 -2.61
C VAL A 34 6.86 10.72 -3.66
N THR A 35 7.76 9.85 -4.11
CA THR A 35 8.63 10.11 -5.25
C THR A 35 8.51 9.01 -6.30
N VAL A 36 8.67 9.39 -7.57
CA VAL A 36 8.70 8.48 -8.72
C VAL A 36 9.99 8.74 -9.47
N ASP A 37 10.82 7.71 -9.61
CA ASP A 37 12.20 7.79 -10.14
C ASP A 37 13.05 8.85 -9.42
N GLY A 38 12.80 9.04 -8.11
CA GLY A 38 13.49 10.04 -7.28
C GLY A 38 12.89 11.45 -7.30
N GLU A 39 11.91 11.72 -8.17
CA GLU A 39 11.28 13.02 -8.29
C GLU A 39 9.97 13.13 -7.47
N PRO A 40 9.76 14.21 -6.69
CA PRO A 40 8.51 14.43 -5.97
C PRO A 40 7.29 14.36 -6.90
N THR A 41 6.26 13.65 -6.45
CA THR A 41 5.07 13.34 -7.25
C THR A 41 3.79 13.59 -6.47
N GLU A 42 2.77 14.10 -7.16
CA GLU A 42 1.45 14.35 -6.58
C GLU A 42 0.73 13.04 -6.25
N PHE A 43 0.00 13.04 -5.15
CA PHE A 43 -0.80 11.89 -4.72
C PHE A 43 -2.02 12.35 -3.93
N GLU A 44 -3.04 11.49 -3.88
CA GLU A 44 -4.27 11.71 -3.12
C GLU A 44 -4.56 10.51 -2.21
N VAL A 45 -5.04 10.78 -0.99
CA VAL A 45 -5.42 9.76 -0.01
C VAL A 45 -6.91 9.87 0.33
N PHE A 46 -7.65 8.78 0.13
CA PHE A 46 -9.10 8.69 0.34
C PHE A 46 -9.44 7.71 1.46
N PRO A 47 -9.61 8.17 2.71
CA PRO A 47 -9.84 7.26 3.83
C PRO A 47 -11.12 6.43 3.66
N HIS A 48 -10.98 5.10 3.74
CA HIS A 48 -12.11 4.15 3.69
C HIS A 48 -12.99 4.19 4.94
N TYR A 49 -12.67 4.98 5.96
CA TYR A 49 -13.41 5.04 7.23
C TYR A 49 -14.27 6.30 7.35
N LEU A 50 -14.41 7.09 6.28
CA LEU A 50 -15.42 8.14 6.27
C LEU A 50 -16.78 7.45 6.46
N ALA A 51 -17.36 7.70 7.63
CA ALA A 51 -18.72 7.37 7.97
C ALA A 51 -19.59 8.14 6.99
N LEU A 52 -19.85 7.54 5.83
CA LEU A 52 -20.93 7.99 4.96
C LEU A 52 -22.15 8.04 5.86
N GLU A 53 -22.88 9.15 5.87
CA GLU A 53 -24.07 9.36 6.69
C GLU A 53 -25.02 8.18 6.48
N ASN A 54 -24.91 7.19 7.35
CA ASN A 54 -25.71 5.97 7.32
C ASN A 54 -27.15 6.28 7.77
N GLY A 55 -27.48 7.56 8.04
CA GLY A 55 -28.76 8.02 8.56
C GLY A 55 -29.92 7.34 7.84
N ASP A 56 -29.93 7.38 6.51
CA ASP A 56 -31.03 6.84 5.69
C ASP A 56 -31.20 5.31 5.80
N ARG A 57 -30.12 4.56 6.04
CA ARG A 57 -30.18 3.08 6.09
C ARG A 57 -30.75 2.55 7.40
N TRP A 58 -30.64 3.33 8.47
CA TRP A 58 -31.19 2.97 9.78
C TRP A 58 -32.61 3.54 9.99
N CYS A 59 -33.04 4.50 9.17
CA CYS A 59 -34.36 5.14 9.25
C CYS A 59 -35.57 4.19 9.12
N SER A 60 -35.39 2.96 8.60
CA SER A 60 -36.48 2.01 8.36
C SER A 60 -36.47 0.77 9.27
N VAL A 61 -35.62 0.76 10.30
CA VAL A 61 -35.48 -0.38 11.22
C VAL A 61 -36.66 -0.41 12.20
N SER A 62 -37.46 -1.48 12.15
CA SER A 62 -38.66 -1.66 13.00
C SER A 62 -38.71 -3.00 13.72
N SER A 63 -37.77 -3.90 13.43
CA SER A 63 -37.66 -5.24 14.01
C SER A 63 -36.21 -5.72 14.01
N ALA A 64 -35.93 -6.79 14.77
CA ALA A 64 -34.63 -7.44 14.78
C ALA A 64 -34.20 -7.92 13.37
N THR A 65 -35.13 -8.42 12.56
CA THR A 65 -34.86 -8.84 11.17
C THR A 65 -34.43 -7.65 10.30
N SER A 66 -35.21 -6.56 10.31
CA SER A 66 -34.85 -5.36 9.53
C SER A 66 -33.54 -4.72 10.02
N ALA A 67 -33.21 -4.84 11.31
CA ALA A 67 -31.94 -4.39 11.85
C ALA A 67 -30.78 -5.26 11.33
N ALA A 68 -30.97 -6.58 11.28
CA ALA A 68 -29.99 -7.51 10.74
C ALA A 68 -29.74 -7.26 9.24
N ASP A 69 -30.78 -7.04 8.46
CA ASP A 69 -30.68 -6.74 7.03
C ASP A 69 -29.95 -5.40 6.79
N ALA A 70 -30.28 -4.36 7.56
CA ALA A 70 -29.61 -3.07 7.49
C ALA A 70 -28.13 -3.18 7.88
N ALA A 71 -27.82 -3.90 8.97
CA ALA A 71 -26.44 -4.13 9.41
C ALA A 71 -25.65 -4.95 8.37
N GLY A 72 -26.25 -5.98 7.79
CA GLY A 72 -25.63 -6.79 6.73
C GLY A 72 -25.33 -5.98 5.48
N SER A 73 -26.29 -5.14 5.04
CA SER A 73 -26.09 -4.24 3.90
C SER A 73 -24.98 -3.21 4.16
N VAL A 74 -24.96 -2.61 5.34
CA VAL A 74 -23.89 -1.69 5.76
C VAL A 74 -22.54 -2.42 5.74
N TYR A 75 -22.46 -3.62 6.32
CA TYR A 75 -21.24 -4.42 6.35
C TYR A 75 -20.71 -4.74 4.95
N LEU A 76 -21.55 -5.26 4.06
CA LEU A 76 -21.16 -5.56 2.67
C LEU A 76 -20.67 -4.30 1.94
N SER A 77 -21.33 -3.16 2.12
CA SER A 77 -20.88 -1.92 1.51
C SER A 77 -19.52 -1.43 2.03
N HIS A 78 -19.16 -1.75 3.28
CA HIS A 78 -17.82 -1.47 3.81
C HIS A 78 -16.79 -2.40 3.16
N LEU A 79 -17.09 -3.71 3.04
CA LEU A 79 -16.21 -4.65 2.36
C LEU A 79 -15.95 -4.28 0.89
N ASP A 80 -16.99 -3.84 0.18
CA ASP A 80 -16.86 -3.40 -1.21
C ASP A 80 -15.97 -2.15 -1.32
N ARG A 81 -16.08 -1.23 -0.37
CA ARG A 81 -15.24 -0.03 -0.33
C ARG A 81 -13.80 -0.37 0.01
N GLU A 82 -13.56 -1.32 0.92
CA GLU A 82 -12.23 -1.81 1.24
C GLU A 82 -11.53 -2.41 0.01
N LEU A 83 -12.25 -2.88 -1.02
CA LEU A 83 -11.60 -3.38 -2.25
C LEU A 83 -10.94 -2.28 -3.09
N LEU A 84 -11.27 -1.01 -2.86
CA LEU A 84 -10.75 0.09 -3.67
C LEU A 84 -9.42 0.58 -3.12
N SER A 85 -8.52 0.99 -4.00
CA SER A 85 -7.29 1.67 -3.59
C SER A 85 -7.64 3.04 -2.98
N ASN A 86 -7.05 3.36 -1.82
CA ASN A 86 -7.21 4.66 -1.18
C ASN A 86 -6.01 5.59 -1.34
N LEU A 87 -4.89 5.12 -1.89
CA LEU A 87 -3.76 5.97 -2.25
C LEU A 87 -3.64 5.99 -3.77
N LEU A 88 -3.82 7.16 -4.37
CA LEU A 88 -3.65 7.37 -5.81
C LEU A 88 -2.39 8.19 -6.06
N ILE A 89 -1.44 7.66 -6.82
CA ILE A 89 -0.17 8.32 -7.14
C ILE A 89 -0.17 8.69 -8.63
N MET A 90 0.08 9.96 -8.91
CA MET A 90 0.05 10.53 -10.26
C MET A 90 1.40 10.34 -10.96
N CYS A 91 1.66 9.11 -11.41
CA CYS A 91 2.85 8.79 -12.17
C CYS A 91 2.83 9.56 -13.51
N LYS A 92 3.73 10.54 -13.66
CA LYS A 92 3.86 11.31 -14.90
C LYS A 92 3.97 10.36 -16.09
N LYS A 93 3.23 10.66 -17.17
CA LYS A 93 3.41 9.96 -18.44
C LYS A 93 4.86 10.12 -18.91
N PRO A 94 5.49 9.08 -19.45
CA PRO A 94 6.79 9.24 -20.09
C PRO A 94 6.66 10.32 -21.17
N ALA A 95 7.59 11.28 -21.18
CA ALA A 95 7.67 12.24 -22.27
C ALA A 95 8.10 11.49 -23.54
N GLU A 96 7.60 11.88 -24.71
CA GLU A 96 7.96 11.28 -26.00
C GLU A 96 9.49 11.23 -26.23
N HIS A 97 10.24 12.14 -25.60
CA HIS A 97 11.71 12.17 -25.66
C HIS A 97 12.44 11.04 -24.90
N ASP A 98 11.81 10.37 -23.93
CA ASP A 98 12.44 9.21 -23.27
C ASP A 98 12.39 7.96 -24.14
N ILE A 99 11.43 7.88 -25.07
CA ILE A 99 11.31 6.82 -26.06
C ILE A 99 12.46 6.91 -27.07
N GLU A 100 12.79 8.12 -27.55
CA GLU A 100 13.87 8.35 -28.52
C GLU A 100 15.29 8.06 -27.97
N ARG A 101 15.52 8.29 -26.67
CA ARG A 101 16.82 7.95 -26.04
C ARG A 101 17.04 6.45 -25.89
N GLN A 102 15.97 5.66 -25.77
CA GLN A 102 16.05 4.21 -25.81
C GLN A 102 16.24 3.67 -27.23
N GLU A 103 15.67 4.31 -28.25
CA GLU A 103 15.83 3.90 -29.65
C GLU A 103 17.27 4.10 -30.19
N MET A 104 17.99 5.13 -29.72
CA MET A 104 19.37 5.39 -30.18
C MET A 104 20.42 4.37 -29.70
N HIS A 105 20.10 3.50 -28.74
CA HIS A 105 21.02 2.46 -28.25
C HIS A 105 20.80 1.09 -28.92
N LEU A 106 19.79 0.96 -29.81
CA LEU A 106 19.38 -0.31 -30.43
C LEU A 106 20.00 -0.57 -31.82
N GLU A 107 20.73 0.38 -32.41
CA GLU A 107 21.23 0.22 -33.79
C GLU A 107 22.40 -0.78 -33.98
N ASN A 108 22.89 -1.46 -32.93
CA ASN A 108 23.93 -2.49 -33.11
C ASN A 108 23.68 -3.75 -32.26
N GLY A 109 22.86 -4.68 -32.76
CA GLY A 109 22.87 -6.06 -32.26
C GLY A 109 21.60 -6.86 -32.53
N VAL A 110 21.68 -7.80 -33.47
CA VAL A 110 20.59 -8.70 -33.88
C VAL A 110 20.31 -9.80 -32.83
N ASN A 111 19.02 -9.95 -32.51
CA ASN A 111 18.30 -11.08 -31.88
C ASN A 111 18.44 -11.35 -30.36
N SER A 112 17.37 -11.07 -29.61
CA SER A 112 16.72 -12.04 -28.69
C SER A 112 15.53 -11.41 -27.95
N SER A 113 14.35 -12.02 -28.08
CA SER A 113 13.10 -11.82 -27.32
C SER A 113 12.45 -10.44 -27.37
N ALA A 114 11.13 -10.42 -27.59
CA ALA A 114 10.29 -9.25 -27.38
C ALA A 114 10.34 -8.86 -25.90
N GLU A 115 11.37 -8.11 -25.51
CA GLU A 115 11.45 -7.49 -24.19
C GLU A 115 10.39 -6.39 -24.15
N ASN A 116 9.41 -6.68 -23.31
CA ASN A 116 8.27 -5.86 -23.01
C ASN A 116 8.79 -4.46 -22.59
N ASN A 117 8.57 -3.43 -23.42
CA ASN A 117 8.78 -2.01 -23.06
C ASN A 117 7.78 -1.60 -21.97
N GLN A 118 7.79 -2.29 -20.83
CA GLN A 118 6.94 -1.99 -19.70
C GLN A 118 7.45 -0.70 -19.07
N ASN A 119 6.55 0.26 -18.92
CA ASN A 119 6.80 1.52 -18.22
C ASN A 119 6.98 1.25 -16.71
N VAL A 120 8.08 0.58 -16.35
CA VAL A 120 8.44 0.27 -14.97
C VAL A 120 9.00 1.54 -14.34
N LYS A 121 8.42 1.93 -13.21
CA LYS A 121 8.81 3.10 -12.42
C LYS A 121 9.18 2.67 -11.03
N LYS A 122 10.20 3.32 -10.45
CA LYS A 122 10.55 3.13 -9.04
C LYS A 122 9.78 4.13 -8.21
N VAL A 123 8.83 3.65 -7.41
CA VAL A 123 7.99 4.47 -6.54
C VAL A 123 8.46 4.31 -5.10
N ARG A 124 8.76 5.42 -4.44
CA ARG A 124 9.08 5.46 -3.01
C ARG A 124 8.02 6.26 -2.26
N ILE A 125 7.53 5.69 -1.16
CA ILE A 125 6.50 6.28 -0.31
C ILE A 125 7.02 6.28 1.11
N ASP A 126 7.18 7.46 1.70
CA ASP A 126 7.55 7.64 3.11
C ASP A 126 6.25 7.86 3.92
N TYR A 127 6.10 7.16 5.05
CA TYR A 127 4.86 7.16 5.83
C TYR A 127 5.09 6.84 7.31
N TRP A 128 4.05 7.01 8.10
CA TRP A 128 3.99 6.45 9.45
C TRP A 128 2.61 5.89 9.78
N VAL A 129 2.58 4.94 10.71
CA VAL A 129 1.34 4.34 11.21
C VAL A 129 0.66 5.33 12.17
N GLU A 130 -0.56 5.74 11.85
CA GLU A 130 -1.35 6.68 12.66
C GLU A 130 -2.09 5.98 13.80
N LYS A 131 -2.78 4.89 13.48
CA LYS A 131 -3.60 4.12 14.42
C LYS A 131 -3.13 2.67 14.44
N ALA A 132 -2.23 2.36 15.35
CA ALA A 132 -1.75 1.00 15.63
C ALA A 132 -2.76 0.17 16.45
N GLU A 133 -4.04 0.24 16.06
CA GLU A 133 -5.13 -0.56 16.62
C GLU A 133 -5.80 -1.44 15.55
N THR A 134 -5.45 -1.22 14.28
CA THR A 134 -5.94 -1.99 13.13
C THR A 134 -4.74 -2.58 12.40
N GLY A 135 -4.58 -3.90 12.41
CA GLY A 135 -3.49 -4.58 11.68
C GLY A 135 -2.16 -4.64 12.44
N ILE A 136 -1.90 -3.70 13.35
CA ILE A 136 -0.71 -3.64 14.21
C ILE A 136 -1.17 -3.46 15.65
N HIS A 137 -0.50 -4.12 16.58
CA HIS A 137 -0.81 -4.06 18.00
C HIS A 137 0.46 -3.89 18.84
N PHE A 138 0.36 -3.02 19.85
CA PHE A 138 1.37 -2.83 20.89
C PHE A 138 0.88 -3.45 22.19
N ASP A 139 1.57 -4.49 22.67
CA ASP A 139 1.30 -5.14 23.97
C ASP A 139 2.59 -5.19 24.80
N GLY A 140 2.71 -4.24 25.74
CA GLY A 140 3.94 -4.05 26.51
C GLY A 140 5.15 -3.76 25.60
N ASP A 141 6.14 -4.66 25.64
CA ASP A 141 7.35 -4.61 24.82
C ASP A 141 7.23 -5.42 23.51
N VAL A 142 6.05 -5.95 23.21
CA VAL A 142 5.76 -6.72 22.00
C VAL A 142 5.00 -5.87 21.01
N LEU A 143 5.51 -5.82 19.78
CA LEU A 143 4.81 -5.30 18.62
C LEU A 143 4.54 -6.47 17.68
N HIS A 144 3.28 -6.69 17.33
CA HIS A 144 2.91 -7.74 16.40
C HIS A 144 1.85 -7.26 15.40
N THR A 145 1.83 -7.89 14.24
CA THR A 145 0.82 -7.67 13.20
C THR A 145 -0.21 -8.79 13.25
N ASP A 146 -1.47 -8.48 12.93
CA ASP A 146 -2.45 -9.54 12.65
C ASP A 146 -2.21 -10.11 11.23
N SER A 147 -2.45 -11.41 11.05
CA SER A 147 -2.27 -12.08 9.76
C SER A 147 -3.61 -12.27 9.04
N GLN A 148 -4.61 -11.44 9.35
CA GLN A 148 -5.90 -11.54 8.70
C GLN A 148 -5.78 -11.06 7.24
N ILE A 149 -6.61 -11.63 6.37
CA ILE A 149 -6.67 -11.26 4.96
C ILE A 149 -6.82 -9.74 4.85
N ARG A 150 -6.02 -9.13 3.97
CA ARG A 150 -6.01 -7.70 3.65
C ARG A 150 -5.59 -6.74 4.78
N ARG A 151 -4.77 -7.20 5.71
CA ARG A 151 -4.24 -6.34 6.79
C ARG A 151 -2.85 -5.78 6.54
N ALA A 152 -2.13 -6.28 5.53
CA ALA A 152 -0.84 -5.73 5.11
C ALA A 152 -0.92 -4.23 4.77
N ARG A 153 -2.04 -3.79 4.17
CA ARG A 153 -2.33 -2.38 3.88
C ARG A 153 -2.37 -1.45 5.11
N CYS A 154 -2.49 -2.00 6.32
CA CYS A 154 -2.45 -1.25 7.58
C CYS A 154 -1.03 -1.08 8.13
N TRP A 155 -0.05 -1.73 7.50
CA TRP A 155 1.35 -1.69 7.88
C TRP A 155 2.18 -0.88 6.90
N PHE A 156 1.94 -1.06 5.61
CA PHE A 156 2.63 -0.35 4.55
C PHE A 156 1.78 -0.24 3.27
N PRO A 157 2.03 0.76 2.40
CA PRO A 157 1.32 0.89 1.13
C PRO A 157 1.56 -0.31 0.20
N CYS A 158 0.51 -0.96 -0.28
CA CYS A 158 0.63 -2.13 -1.17
C CYS A 158 -0.57 -2.30 -2.13
N MET A 159 -0.40 -3.11 -3.19
CA MET A 159 -1.46 -3.39 -4.17
C MET A 159 -2.63 -4.23 -3.60
N ASP A 160 -2.39 -4.97 -2.51
CA ASP A 160 -3.32 -5.85 -1.78
C ASP A 160 -4.43 -6.53 -2.62
N ASP A 161 -4.00 -7.12 -3.75
CA ASP A 161 -4.80 -7.90 -4.68
C ASP A 161 -4.30 -9.35 -4.70
N ASN A 162 -5.22 -10.31 -4.62
CA ASN A 162 -4.93 -11.75 -4.64
C ASN A 162 -4.33 -12.23 -5.98
N LEU A 163 -4.44 -11.43 -7.04
CA LEU A 163 -3.85 -11.74 -8.35
C LEU A 163 -2.37 -11.33 -8.45
N GLN A 164 -1.89 -10.48 -7.54
CA GLN A 164 -0.52 -9.98 -7.55
C GLN A 164 0.35 -10.79 -6.59
N CYS A 165 1.43 -11.37 -7.13
CA CYS A 165 2.44 -12.06 -6.33
C CYS A 165 3.70 -11.18 -6.29
N CYS A 166 3.88 -10.45 -5.18
CA CYS A 166 5.04 -9.59 -4.97
C CYS A 166 6.06 -10.27 -4.06
N CYS A 167 7.34 -10.04 -4.36
CA CYS A 167 8.44 -10.34 -3.45
C CYS A 167 8.81 -9.07 -2.69
N TYR A 168 9.16 -9.21 -1.41
CA TYR A 168 9.53 -8.09 -0.57
C TYR A 168 10.86 -8.36 0.12
N ASP A 169 11.75 -7.38 0.05
CA ASP A 169 12.87 -7.25 0.97
C ASP A 169 12.41 -6.40 2.15
N LEU A 170 12.55 -6.95 3.36
CA LEU A 170 12.07 -6.32 4.59
C LEU A 170 13.25 -5.96 5.49
N GLU A 171 13.33 -4.69 5.86
CA GLU A 171 14.33 -4.17 6.79
C GLU A 171 13.67 -3.67 8.07
N PHE A 172 14.18 -4.10 9.22
CA PHE A 172 13.65 -3.71 10.53
C PHE A 172 14.75 -3.11 11.39
N THR A 173 14.48 -1.94 11.96
CA THR A 173 15.29 -1.38 13.04
C THR A 173 14.55 -1.60 14.36
N VAL A 174 15.16 -2.34 15.28
CA VAL A 174 14.61 -2.62 16.62
C VAL A 174 15.62 -2.30 17.71
N ALA A 175 15.14 -2.13 18.95
CA ALA A 175 16.03 -1.97 20.10
C ALA A 175 16.89 -3.24 20.29
N SER A 176 18.12 -3.08 20.78
CA SER A 176 19.11 -4.17 20.88
C SER A 176 18.70 -5.36 21.77
N HIS A 177 17.72 -5.17 22.66
CA HIS A 177 17.18 -6.22 23.51
C HIS A 177 15.92 -6.89 22.94
N LEU A 178 15.49 -6.48 21.73
CA LEU A 178 14.33 -7.00 21.02
C LEU A 178 14.78 -7.71 19.74
N VAL A 179 13.90 -8.55 19.20
CA VAL A 179 14.12 -9.29 17.96
C VAL A 179 12.93 -9.05 17.04
N ALA A 180 13.19 -8.73 15.77
CA ALA A 180 12.17 -8.71 14.73
C ALA A 180 12.03 -10.10 14.11
N VAL A 181 10.79 -10.53 13.87
CA VAL A 181 10.48 -11.80 13.20
C VAL A 181 9.51 -11.50 12.07
N SER A 182 9.81 -12.02 10.88
CA SER A 182 8.96 -11.88 9.69
C SER A 182 9.03 -13.14 8.82
N THR A 183 8.23 -13.18 7.76
CA THR A 183 8.27 -14.23 6.73
C THR A 183 9.50 -14.08 5.82
N GLY A 184 10.03 -15.19 5.34
CA GLY A 184 11.14 -15.23 4.39
C GLY A 184 12.43 -15.78 4.99
N SER A 185 13.56 -15.43 4.38
CA SER A 185 14.89 -15.85 4.83
C SER A 185 15.65 -14.64 5.39
N LEU A 186 16.40 -14.84 6.48
CA LEU A 186 17.29 -13.81 7.02
C LEU A 186 18.48 -13.64 6.07
N LEU A 187 18.54 -12.49 5.38
CA LEU A 187 19.62 -12.19 4.43
C LEU A 187 20.83 -11.57 5.11
N TYR A 188 20.59 -10.63 6.04
CA TYR A 188 21.65 -9.97 6.81
C TYR A 188 21.12 -9.46 8.15
N GLN A 189 22.01 -9.30 9.13
CA GLN A 189 21.75 -8.65 10.41
C GLN A 189 23.00 -7.89 10.84
N VAL A 190 22.85 -6.62 11.17
CA VAL A 190 23.94 -5.79 11.71
C VAL A 190 23.65 -5.57 13.20
N GLY A 191 24.55 -6.05 14.06
CA GLY A 191 24.46 -5.82 15.51
C GLY A 191 25.08 -4.48 15.88
N GLY A 192 24.34 -3.67 16.64
CA GLY A 192 24.85 -2.49 17.34
C GLY A 192 25.37 -2.82 18.73
#